data_AF-A0A139SNV5-F1
#
_entry.id   AF-A0A139SNV5-F1
#
_cell.length_a   1.000
_cell.length_b   1.000
_cell.length_c   1.000
_cell.angle_alpha   90.00
_cell.angle_beta   90.00
_cell.angle_gamma   90.00
#
_symmetry.space_group_name_H-M   'P 1'
#
loop_
_entity.id
_entity.type
_entity.pdbx_description
1 polymer ?
#
loop_
_entity_poly.entity_id
_entity_poly.type
_entity_poly.pdbx_seq_one_letter_code
_entity_poly.pdbx_strand_id
1 'polypeptide(L)'
;MTANQGLTANRTISSLILGGGSLNLNGRLLLIGAGGLIASGSGTRIITGGGWIGADSAPKLYVHTFGDLSFTVGARLITATRELVKTQEGTLTLDSGDVTHQSGNVYIHRGMLDLRGGRLQLNGNRITVGDGGGNATLKLAPARWDQIFRNGGGLPSITLNGTPYDPRGPEYGGDQAVLQMGGNTKLHIGNLHIENRGTIDWVGGEASKANILWIDTLTFNRSNAILFMRNWYEYEDILLVRKVYNGVTFNTALLGQIVFDGYQNYETTYRQWDKDYWQITPFAHSAVPEPATWGALLGTLGTGLYLLRRKRQKGRRTSECAAK
;
A
#
# COMPACT_ATOMS: atom_id res chain seq x y z
N MET A 1 -11.14 -27.26 -6.36
CA MET A 1 -11.92 -26.94 -7.57
C MET A 1 -10.97 -26.74 -8.74
N THR A 2 -11.25 -27.34 -9.90
CA THR A 2 -10.39 -27.28 -11.10
C THR A 2 -11.12 -26.77 -12.35
N ALA A 3 -12.43 -26.58 -12.27
CA ALA A 3 -13.30 -26.08 -13.34
C ALA A 3 -14.19 -24.94 -12.81
N ASN A 4 -14.86 -24.22 -13.71
CA ASN A 4 -15.77 -23.15 -13.32
C ASN A 4 -16.94 -23.70 -12.50
N GLN A 5 -17.28 -23.04 -11.40
CA GLN A 5 -18.39 -23.42 -10.53
C GLN A 5 -19.24 -22.20 -10.18
N GLY A 6 -20.53 -22.43 -9.98
CA GLY A 6 -21.46 -21.44 -9.46
C GLY A 6 -22.03 -21.90 -8.12
N LEU A 7 -22.04 -21.03 -7.12
CA LEU A 7 -22.82 -21.31 -5.91
C LEU A 7 -24.30 -21.32 -6.27
N THR A 8 -25.03 -22.33 -5.78
CA THR A 8 -26.48 -22.50 -5.96
C THR A 8 -27.29 -22.16 -4.70
N ALA A 9 -26.62 -22.04 -3.55
CA ALA A 9 -27.17 -21.58 -2.29
C ALA A 9 -26.07 -20.92 -1.45
N ASN A 10 -26.44 -20.27 -0.35
CA ASN A 10 -25.47 -19.86 0.66
C ASN A 10 -24.80 -21.12 1.24
N ARG A 11 -23.50 -21.03 1.55
CA ARG A 11 -22.72 -22.17 2.04
C ARG A 11 -21.79 -21.74 3.17
N THR A 12 -21.58 -22.66 4.10
CA THR A 12 -20.48 -22.62 5.06
C THR A 12 -19.61 -23.85 4.81
N ILE A 13 -18.31 -23.65 4.63
CA ILE A 13 -17.33 -24.70 4.37
C ILE A 13 -16.10 -24.50 5.23
N SER A 14 -15.33 -25.55 5.51
CA SER A 14 -14.12 -25.44 6.34
C SER A 14 -12.97 -24.74 5.61
N SER A 15 -12.80 -25.02 4.32
CA SER A 15 -11.76 -24.47 3.45
C SER A 15 -12.20 -24.47 2.00
N LEU A 16 -11.71 -23.52 1.21
CA LEU A 16 -11.88 -23.51 -0.25
C LEU A 16 -10.53 -23.56 -0.94
N ILE A 17 -10.31 -24.57 -1.79
CA ILE A 17 -9.12 -24.67 -2.65
C ILE A 17 -9.54 -24.43 -4.11
N LEU A 18 -9.00 -23.36 -4.71
CA LEU A 18 -9.10 -23.03 -6.11
C LEU A 18 -7.81 -23.48 -6.82
N GLY A 19 -7.82 -24.67 -7.41
CA GLY A 19 -6.72 -25.24 -8.19
C GLY A 19 -6.76 -24.89 -9.67
N GLY A 20 -7.94 -24.49 -10.18
CA GLY A 20 -8.18 -24.00 -11.53
C GLY A 20 -9.62 -23.48 -11.68
N GLY A 21 -9.92 -22.81 -12.79
CA GLY A 21 -11.24 -22.23 -13.08
C GLY A 21 -11.61 -21.02 -12.22
N SER A 22 -12.88 -20.59 -12.32
CA SER A 22 -13.47 -19.49 -11.56
C SER A 22 -14.61 -19.94 -10.65
N LEU A 23 -14.79 -19.26 -9.52
CA LEU A 23 -15.95 -19.41 -8.64
C LEU A 23 -16.88 -18.22 -8.84
N ASN A 24 -18.07 -18.47 -9.36
CA ASN A 24 -19.14 -17.50 -9.41
C ASN A 24 -20.00 -17.63 -8.14
N LEU A 25 -20.07 -16.56 -7.35
CA LEU A 25 -20.85 -16.48 -6.12
C LEU A 25 -22.36 -16.34 -6.39
N ASN A 26 -22.77 -15.91 -7.59
CA ASN A 26 -24.18 -15.73 -7.99
C ASN A 26 -25.02 -14.96 -6.96
N GLY A 27 -24.47 -13.88 -6.39
CA GLY A 27 -25.13 -13.07 -5.36
C GLY A 27 -25.21 -13.72 -3.97
N ARG A 28 -24.59 -14.88 -3.75
CA ARG A 28 -24.73 -15.67 -2.51
C ARG A 28 -23.58 -15.43 -1.52
N LEU A 29 -23.81 -15.90 -0.29
CA LEU A 29 -22.84 -15.88 0.79
C LEU A 29 -22.07 -17.21 0.85
N LEU A 30 -20.74 -17.11 0.89
CA LEU A 30 -19.83 -18.20 1.21
C LEU A 30 -19.05 -17.88 2.48
N LEU A 31 -19.32 -18.60 3.56
CA LEU A 31 -18.54 -18.53 4.80
C LEU A 31 -17.47 -19.63 4.81
N ILE A 32 -16.24 -19.25 5.11
CA ILE A 32 -15.08 -20.13 5.18
C ILE A 32 -14.62 -20.22 6.63
N GLY A 33 -14.49 -21.44 7.14
CA GLY A 33 -13.98 -21.73 8.47
C GLY A 33 -12.46 -21.64 8.57
N ALA A 34 -11.89 -22.34 9.54
CA ALA A 34 -10.48 -22.22 9.92
C ALA A 34 -9.46 -22.63 8.84
N GLY A 35 -9.87 -23.38 7.81
CA GLY A 35 -8.95 -23.85 6.76
C GLY A 35 -8.69 -22.83 5.64
N GLY A 36 -9.44 -21.72 5.61
CA GLY A 36 -9.12 -20.58 4.75
C GLY A 36 -9.37 -20.77 3.26
N LEU A 37 -8.95 -19.77 2.49
CA LEU A 37 -9.07 -19.68 1.04
C LEU A 37 -7.70 -19.87 0.40
N ILE A 38 -7.57 -20.87 -0.45
CA ILE A 38 -6.30 -21.27 -1.06
C ILE A 38 -6.42 -21.14 -2.58
N ALA A 39 -5.66 -20.22 -3.18
CA ALA A 39 -5.42 -20.17 -4.61
C ALA A 39 -4.12 -20.94 -4.92
N SER A 40 -4.27 -22.09 -5.56
CA SER A 40 -3.20 -23.05 -5.81
C SER A 40 -2.94 -23.21 -7.32
N GLY A 41 -1.71 -23.58 -7.66
CA GLY A 41 -1.25 -23.72 -9.05
C GLY A 41 -0.84 -22.38 -9.68
N SER A 42 -0.44 -22.41 -10.95
CA SER A 42 -0.03 -21.22 -11.70
C SER A 42 -1.22 -20.41 -12.25
N GLY A 43 -1.03 -19.11 -12.42
CA GLY A 43 -2.02 -18.18 -12.96
C GLY A 43 -3.04 -17.66 -11.96
N THR A 44 -4.01 -16.89 -12.45
CA THR A 44 -5.03 -16.21 -11.62
C THR A 44 -6.27 -17.07 -11.44
N ARG A 45 -6.75 -17.18 -10.20
CA ARG A 45 -8.06 -17.72 -9.82
C ARG A 45 -9.03 -16.56 -9.64
N ILE A 46 -10.26 -16.72 -10.10
CA ILE A 46 -11.23 -15.61 -10.12
C ILE A 46 -12.44 -15.98 -9.25
N ILE A 47 -12.82 -15.07 -8.37
CA ILE A 47 -14.09 -15.07 -7.65
C ILE A 47 -14.95 -13.93 -8.20
N THR A 48 -16.17 -14.24 -8.65
CA THR A 48 -17.00 -13.31 -9.45
C THR A 48 -18.49 -13.39 -9.10
N GLY A 49 -19.32 -12.62 -9.81
CA GLY A 49 -20.78 -12.78 -9.88
C GLY A 49 -21.59 -12.20 -8.73
N GLY A 50 -21.05 -11.19 -8.03
CA GLY A 50 -21.68 -10.56 -6.89
C GLY A 50 -21.90 -11.50 -5.70
N GLY A 51 -22.08 -10.97 -4.49
CA GLY A 51 -22.17 -11.78 -3.27
C GLY A 51 -20.89 -11.74 -2.46
N TRP A 52 -20.85 -12.47 -1.35
CA TRP A 52 -19.88 -12.24 -0.28
C TRP A 52 -19.12 -13.53 0.05
N ILE A 53 -17.81 -13.40 0.23
CA ILE A 53 -16.99 -14.38 0.91
C ILE A 53 -16.58 -13.81 2.27
N GLY A 54 -16.61 -14.64 3.30
CA GLY A 54 -16.23 -14.21 4.64
C GLY A 54 -15.67 -15.33 5.48
N ALA A 55 -15.16 -14.98 6.67
CA ALA A 55 -14.89 -15.98 7.68
C ALA A 55 -16.19 -16.40 8.37
N ASP A 56 -16.34 -17.68 8.69
CA ASP A 56 -17.35 -18.21 9.61
C ASP A 56 -16.95 -17.92 11.07
N SER A 57 -17.11 -18.84 12.03
CA SER A 57 -16.76 -18.68 13.44
C SER A 57 -15.27 -18.41 13.72
N ALA A 58 -14.38 -18.60 12.74
CA ALA A 58 -12.95 -18.36 12.90
C ALA A 58 -12.62 -16.86 13.11
N PRO A 59 -11.67 -16.52 14.00
CA PRO A 59 -11.28 -15.12 14.24
C PRO A 59 -10.55 -14.49 13.06
N LYS A 60 -10.01 -15.32 12.15
CA LYS A 60 -9.25 -14.89 10.98
C LYS A 60 -9.70 -15.63 9.74
N LEU A 61 -9.74 -14.94 8.61
CA LEU A 61 -9.77 -15.54 7.28
C LEU A 61 -8.34 -15.57 6.73
N TYR A 62 -7.77 -16.77 6.62
CA TYR A 62 -6.52 -16.95 5.91
C TYR A 62 -6.76 -17.01 4.41
N VAL A 63 -5.98 -16.24 3.66
CA VAL A 63 -5.92 -16.28 2.20
C VAL A 63 -4.49 -16.62 1.78
N HIS A 64 -4.32 -17.84 1.28
CA HIS A 64 -3.05 -18.36 0.78
C HIS A 64 -3.04 -18.28 -0.75
N THR A 65 -2.17 -17.46 -1.32
CA THR A 65 -2.06 -17.29 -2.78
C THR A 65 -0.72 -17.85 -3.25
N PHE A 66 -0.68 -19.16 -3.55
CA PHE A 66 0.47 -19.77 -4.21
C PHE A 66 0.49 -19.42 -5.72
N GLY A 67 -0.70 -19.26 -6.31
CA GLY A 67 -0.93 -18.46 -7.51
C GLY A 67 -1.75 -17.22 -7.17
N ASP A 68 -2.17 -16.44 -8.17
CA ASP A 68 -2.93 -15.22 -7.91
C ASP A 68 -4.42 -15.52 -7.64
N LEU A 69 -5.06 -14.66 -6.86
CA LEU A 69 -6.49 -14.67 -6.60
C LEU A 69 -7.08 -13.29 -6.83
N SER A 70 -8.11 -13.18 -7.64
CA SER A 70 -8.80 -11.92 -7.92
C SER A 70 -10.29 -11.99 -7.60
N PHE A 71 -10.77 -11.00 -6.86
CA PHE A 71 -12.18 -10.73 -6.67
C PHE A 71 -12.65 -9.71 -7.70
N THR A 72 -13.59 -10.10 -8.56
CA THR A 72 -14.07 -9.27 -9.68
C THR A 72 -15.59 -9.19 -9.73
N VAL A 73 -16.13 -8.31 -10.57
CA VAL A 73 -17.57 -8.23 -10.91
C VAL A 73 -18.46 -8.25 -9.65
N GLY A 74 -18.20 -7.32 -8.73
CA GLY A 74 -19.01 -7.10 -7.53
C GLY A 74 -18.86 -8.15 -6.41
N ALA A 75 -18.01 -9.17 -6.56
CA ALA A 75 -17.69 -10.09 -5.48
C ALA A 75 -16.99 -9.36 -4.33
N ARG A 76 -17.46 -9.60 -3.09
CA ARG A 76 -16.98 -8.89 -1.90
C ARG A 76 -16.28 -9.85 -0.96
N LEU A 77 -15.20 -9.35 -0.35
CA LEU A 77 -14.58 -9.97 0.81
C LEU A 77 -15.08 -9.23 2.04
N ILE A 78 -15.78 -9.94 2.92
CA ILE A 78 -16.39 -9.42 4.14
C ILE A 78 -16.03 -10.36 5.29
N THR A 79 -15.00 -9.99 6.03
CA THR A 79 -14.66 -10.64 7.30
C THR A 79 -15.34 -9.96 8.50
N ALA A 80 -16.03 -8.84 8.26
CA ALA A 80 -16.66 -8.02 9.29
C ALA A 80 -15.65 -7.64 10.38
N THR A 81 -15.81 -8.10 11.62
CA THR A 81 -14.87 -7.85 12.73
C THR A 81 -13.66 -8.79 12.74
N ARG A 82 -13.65 -9.82 11.88
CA ARG A 82 -12.59 -10.83 11.81
C ARG A 82 -11.42 -10.34 10.97
N GLU A 83 -10.25 -10.88 11.25
CA GLU A 83 -9.01 -10.44 10.60
C GLU A 83 -8.85 -11.09 9.23
N LEU A 84 -8.25 -10.35 8.29
CA LEU A 84 -7.78 -10.91 7.02
C LEU A 84 -6.28 -11.16 7.11
N VAL A 85 -5.85 -12.39 6.85
CA VAL A 85 -4.43 -12.74 6.82
C VAL A 85 -4.06 -13.26 5.44
N LYS A 86 -3.27 -12.46 4.72
CA LYS A 86 -2.73 -12.77 3.41
C LYS A 86 -1.32 -13.33 3.55
N THR A 87 -1.07 -14.47 2.91
CA THR A 87 0.23 -15.16 2.92
C THR A 87 0.59 -15.69 1.52
N GLN A 88 1.80 -16.23 1.39
CA GLN A 88 2.38 -16.74 0.14
C GLN A 88 2.65 -15.65 -0.90
N GLU A 89 3.51 -15.95 -1.87
CA GLU A 89 4.09 -14.97 -2.81
C GLU A 89 3.10 -14.37 -3.81
N GLY A 90 2.00 -15.05 -4.11
CA GLY A 90 1.02 -14.59 -5.08
C GLY A 90 0.28 -13.32 -4.66
N THR A 91 -0.51 -12.81 -5.59
CA THR A 91 -1.30 -11.59 -5.43
C THR A 91 -2.73 -11.93 -5.00
N LEU A 92 -3.22 -11.28 -3.96
CA LEU A 92 -4.64 -11.13 -3.70
C LEU A 92 -5.10 -9.79 -4.28
N THR A 93 -5.84 -9.82 -5.36
CA THR A 93 -6.39 -8.63 -6.02
C THR A 93 -7.85 -8.43 -5.63
N LEU A 94 -8.16 -7.24 -5.15
CA LEU A 94 -9.54 -6.77 -4.98
C LEU A 94 -9.84 -5.83 -6.15
N ASP A 95 -10.51 -6.34 -7.19
CA ASP A 95 -10.80 -5.65 -8.46
C ASP A 95 -12.31 -5.68 -8.77
N SER A 96 -13.09 -5.24 -7.79
CA SER A 96 -14.55 -5.37 -7.78
C SER A 96 -15.29 -4.07 -8.16
N GLY A 97 -14.63 -3.13 -8.87
CA GLY A 97 -15.23 -1.86 -9.30
C GLY A 97 -15.12 -0.77 -8.23
N ASP A 98 -16.23 -0.22 -7.74
CA ASP A 98 -16.27 0.74 -6.61
C ASP A 98 -16.82 0.10 -5.32
N VAL A 99 -16.79 -1.22 -5.26
CA VAL A 99 -17.35 -1.99 -4.15
C VAL A 99 -16.46 -1.92 -2.91
N THR A 100 -17.09 -1.84 -1.75
CA THR A 100 -16.42 -1.88 -0.45
C THR A 100 -16.23 -3.31 0.03
N HIS A 101 -14.98 -3.69 0.24
CA HIS A 101 -14.56 -4.85 1.00
C HIS A 101 -14.48 -4.48 2.48
N GLN A 102 -14.75 -5.44 3.38
CA GLN A 102 -14.77 -5.22 4.81
C GLN A 102 -13.87 -6.21 5.53
N SER A 103 -13.05 -5.70 6.44
CA SER A 103 -12.25 -6.54 7.33
C SER A 103 -12.04 -5.93 8.69
N GLY A 104 -11.71 -6.74 9.70
CA GLY A 104 -11.20 -6.28 10.98
C GLY A 104 -9.83 -5.62 10.79
N ASN A 105 -8.78 -6.28 11.28
CA ASN A 105 -7.40 -5.93 10.93
C ASN A 105 -6.96 -6.73 9.70
N VAL A 106 -5.99 -6.18 8.95
CA VAL A 106 -5.40 -6.86 7.79
C VAL A 106 -3.93 -7.11 8.03
N TYR A 107 -3.48 -8.32 7.75
CA TYR A 107 -2.08 -8.73 7.84
C TYR A 107 -1.64 -9.27 6.48
N ILE A 108 -0.61 -8.66 5.90
CA ILE A 108 -0.02 -9.09 4.63
C ILE A 108 1.38 -9.58 4.96
N HIS A 109 1.51 -10.88 5.24
CA HIS A 109 2.79 -11.46 5.61
C HIS A 109 3.72 -11.58 4.41
N ARG A 110 3.19 -12.04 3.26
CA ARG A 110 3.95 -12.23 2.01
C ARG A 110 3.10 -11.98 0.77
N GLY A 111 3.77 -11.71 -0.34
CA GLY A 111 3.17 -11.41 -1.64
C GLY A 111 2.50 -10.04 -1.65
N MET A 112 1.42 -9.91 -2.42
CA MET A 112 0.76 -8.62 -2.62
C MET A 112 -0.72 -8.67 -2.24
N LEU A 113 -1.20 -7.63 -1.57
CA LEU A 113 -2.61 -7.24 -1.56
C LEU A 113 -2.76 -6.03 -2.49
N ASP A 114 -3.40 -6.24 -3.64
CA ASP A 114 -3.62 -5.21 -4.67
C ASP A 114 -5.07 -4.72 -4.61
N LEU A 115 -5.27 -3.49 -4.12
CA LEU A 115 -6.55 -2.79 -4.16
C LEU A 115 -6.75 -2.18 -5.55
N ARG A 116 -6.74 -3.00 -6.60
CA ARG A 116 -6.83 -2.58 -8.01
C ARG A 116 -8.14 -1.85 -8.32
N GLY A 117 -9.19 -2.23 -7.63
CA GLY A 117 -10.49 -1.58 -7.58
C GLY A 117 -11.08 -1.63 -6.17
N GLY A 118 -12.22 -1.00 -6.00
CA GLY A 118 -12.99 -1.00 -4.77
C GLY A 118 -12.37 -0.17 -3.67
N ARG A 119 -12.93 -0.30 -2.47
CA ARG A 119 -12.41 0.29 -1.24
C ARG A 119 -12.29 -0.77 -0.16
N LEU A 120 -11.39 -0.56 0.79
CA LEU A 120 -11.20 -1.42 1.95
C LEU A 120 -11.63 -0.68 3.22
N GLN A 121 -12.76 -1.11 3.78
CA GLN A 121 -13.25 -0.64 5.07
C GLN A 121 -12.70 -1.52 6.19
N LEU A 122 -12.04 -0.90 7.16
CA LEU A 122 -11.53 -1.54 8.36
C LEU A 122 -12.51 -1.35 9.51
N ASN A 123 -13.05 -2.46 10.03
CA ASN A 123 -13.76 -2.53 11.31
C ASN A 123 -12.78 -2.61 12.48
N GLY A 124 -11.52 -2.98 12.22
CA GLY A 124 -10.41 -2.76 13.12
C GLY A 124 -9.82 -1.35 12.97
N ASN A 125 -8.51 -1.23 13.16
CA ASN A 125 -7.80 0.02 12.93
C ASN A 125 -6.48 -0.14 12.18
N ARG A 126 -6.03 -1.37 11.89
CA ARG A 126 -4.65 -1.62 11.47
C ARG A 126 -4.55 -2.46 10.21
N ILE A 127 -3.62 -2.06 9.34
CA ILE A 127 -3.03 -2.92 8.32
C ILE A 127 -1.55 -3.11 8.67
N THR A 128 -1.09 -4.35 8.71
CA THR A 128 0.32 -4.69 8.88
C THR A 128 0.83 -5.29 7.57
N VAL A 129 1.90 -4.70 7.02
CA VAL A 129 2.57 -5.16 5.81
C VAL A 129 3.93 -5.72 6.21
N GLY A 130 4.20 -6.97 5.84
CA GLY A 130 5.37 -7.72 6.25
C GLY A 130 5.25 -8.33 7.64
N ASP A 131 6.09 -9.31 7.91
CA ASP A 131 6.29 -9.95 9.22
C ASP A 131 7.76 -9.98 9.65
N GLY A 132 8.60 -9.16 9.00
CA GLY A 132 10.05 -9.14 9.15
C GLY A 132 10.79 -10.09 8.21
N GLY A 133 10.08 -10.91 7.40
CA GLY A 133 10.66 -11.76 6.36
C GLY A 133 9.81 -11.82 5.08
N GLY A 134 10.43 -12.20 3.97
CA GLY A 134 9.82 -12.17 2.64
C GLY A 134 9.42 -10.77 2.15
N ASN A 135 8.94 -10.71 0.90
CA ASN A 135 8.38 -9.48 0.35
C ASN A 135 6.88 -9.41 0.61
N ALA A 136 6.42 -8.26 1.08
CA ALA A 136 5.01 -7.97 1.32
C ALA A 136 4.67 -6.57 0.79
N THR A 137 3.62 -6.48 -0.02
CA THR A 137 3.18 -5.23 -0.63
C THR A 137 1.71 -5.00 -0.40
N LEU A 138 1.37 -3.83 0.13
CA LEU A 138 0.05 -3.24 0.00
C LEU A 138 0.09 -2.25 -1.16
N LYS A 139 -0.70 -2.51 -2.20
CA LYS A 139 -0.76 -1.67 -3.40
C LYS A 139 -2.13 -1.01 -3.51
N LEU A 140 -2.11 0.31 -3.73
CA LEU A 140 -3.30 1.12 -3.95
C LEU A 140 -3.54 1.33 -5.45
N ALA A 141 -4.80 1.44 -5.84
CA ALA A 141 -5.15 1.80 -7.21
C ALA A 141 -4.81 3.28 -7.49
N PRO A 142 -4.36 3.59 -8.72
CA PRO A 142 -4.11 4.96 -9.12
C PRO A 142 -5.38 5.81 -9.14
N ALA A 143 -5.20 7.12 -9.00
CA ALA A 143 -6.26 8.13 -9.06
C ALA A 143 -7.41 7.89 -8.05
N ARG A 144 -7.10 7.33 -6.89
CA ARG A 144 -8.05 7.11 -5.79
C ARG A 144 -7.74 7.99 -4.59
N TRP A 145 -8.79 8.37 -3.88
CA TRP A 145 -8.73 9.02 -2.57
C TRP A 145 -9.24 8.09 -1.50
N ASP A 146 -8.48 7.95 -0.41
CA ASP A 146 -8.86 7.23 0.82
C ASP A 146 -9.55 5.90 0.50
N GLN A 147 -8.85 5.11 -0.33
CA GLN A 147 -9.26 3.77 -0.73
C GLN A 147 -9.35 2.84 0.49
N ILE A 148 -8.61 3.16 1.56
CA ILE A 148 -8.67 2.50 2.86
C ILE A 148 -9.27 3.48 3.85
N PHE A 149 -10.28 3.05 4.61
CA PHE A 149 -10.94 3.88 5.60
C PHE A 149 -11.47 3.05 6.77
N ARG A 150 -11.76 3.68 7.91
CA ARG A 150 -12.32 2.99 9.08
C ARG A 150 -13.85 3.06 9.12
N ASN A 151 -14.47 1.98 9.60
CA ASN A 151 -15.87 2.01 9.97
C ASN A 151 -16.08 2.84 11.23
N GLY A 152 -17.11 3.68 11.26
CA GLY A 152 -17.43 4.52 12.42
C GLY A 152 -16.54 5.77 12.59
N GLY A 153 -15.67 6.09 11.62
CA GLY A 153 -14.86 7.31 11.60
C GLY A 153 -13.41 7.13 12.05
N GLY A 154 -12.64 8.21 11.89
CA GLY A 154 -11.18 8.23 12.11
C GLY A 154 -10.37 7.65 10.94
N LEU A 155 -9.05 7.76 11.06
CA LEU A 155 -8.12 7.32 10.01
C LEU A 155 -7.50 5.96 10.32
N PRO A 156 -7.20 5.13 9.30
CA PRO A 156 -6.56 3.83 9.49
C PRO A 156 -5.09 3.99 9.92
N SER A 157 -4.53 2.95 10.54
CA SER A 157 -3.10 2.85 10.85
C SER A 157 -2.44 1.82 9.95
N ILE A 158 -1.24 2.11 9.46
CA ILE A 158 -0.43 1.19 8.66
C ILE A 158 0.88 0.92 9.40
N THR A 159 1.24 -0.34 9.54
CA THR A 159 2.54 -0.79 10.02
C THR A 159 3.31 -1.42 8.86
N LEU A 160 4.55 -0.99 8.65
CA LEU A 160 5.47 -1.61 7.69
C LEU A 160 6.58 -2.34 8.48
N ASN A 161 6.63 -3.66 8.36
CA ASN A 161 7.57 -4.54 9.04
C ASN A 161 8.40 -5.38 8.05
N GLY A 162 9.42 -4.76 7.45
CA GLY A 162 10.39 -5.41 6.59
C GLY A 162 11.62 -5.92 7.36
N THR A 163 12.50 -6.65 6.69
CA THR A 163 13.74 -7.12 7.32
C THR A 163 14.67 -5.96 7.65
N PRO A 164 15.32 -5.98 8.83
CA PRO A 164 16.44 -5.07 9.09
C PRO A 164 17.73 -5.47 8.39
N TYR A 165 17.81 -6.69 7.87
CA TYR A 165 19.03 -7.25 7.29
C TYR A 165 18.96 -7.27 5.77
N ASP A 166 19.80 -6.46 5.14
CA ASP A 166 20.01 -6.52 3.69
C ASP A 166 21.50 -6.48 3.36
N PRO A 167 22.06 -7.56 2.76
CA PRO A 167 23.48 -7.61 2.40
C PRO A 167 23.88 -6.59 1.31
N ARG A 168 22.92 -5.97 0.61
CA ARG A 168 23.18 -4.92 -0.40
C ARG A 168 23.07 -3.50 0.16
N GLY A 169 22.85 -3.37 1.47
CA GLY A 169 22.63 -2.10 2.16
C GLY A 169 21.16 -1.68 2.18
N PRO A 170 20.72 -0.90 3.18
CA PRO A 170 19.32 -0.60 3.49
C PRO A 170 18.53 0.19 2.43
N GLU A 171 19.09 0.35 1.23
CA GLU A 171 18.57 1.16 0.14
C GLU A 171 18.23 0.29 -1.10
N TYR A 172 18.88 -0.86 -1.30
CA TYR A 172 18.91 -1.56 -2.61
C TYR A 172 18.60 -3.07 -2.62
N GLY A 173 18.16 -3.67 -1.51
CA GLY A 173 17.75 -5.07 -1.48
C GLY A 173 16.93 -5.47 -0.24
N GLY A 174 16.88 -6.78 0.04
CA GLY A 174 16.22 -7.38 1.19
C GLY A 174 14.70 -7.58 1.06
N ASP A 175 14.16 -8.32 2.02
CA ASP A 175 12.74 -8.59 2.24
C ASP A 175 11.99 -7.32 2.68
N GLN A 176 11.07 -6.83 1.85
CA GLN A 176 10.50 -5.49 2.00
C GLN A 176 9.04 -5.51 2.44
N ALA A 177 8.70 -4.58 3.35
CA ALA A 177 7.33 -4.17 3.60
C ALA A 177 7.03 -2.87 2.85
N VAL A 178 6.22 -2.98 1.80
CA VAL A 178 6.00 -1.90 0.82
C VAL A 178 4.56 -1.39 0.89
N LEU A 179 4.40 -0.08 1.06
CA LEU A 179 3.20 0.64 0.66
C LEU A 179 3.45 1.22 -0.73
N GLN A 180 2.74 0.73 -1.75
CA GLN A 180 2.84 1.23 -3.11
C GLN A 180 1.64 2.13 -3.44
N MET A 181 1.92 3.36 -3.85
CA MET A 181 0.91 4.33 -4.27
C MET A 181 1.38 5.09 -5.50
N GLY A 182 0.45 5.56 -6.35
CA GLY A 182 0.84 6.07 -7.66
C GLY A 182 -0.29 6.72 -8.46
N GLY A 183 0.05 7.41 -9.56
CA GLY A 183 -0.93 7.94 -10.51
C GLY A 183 -2.01 8.85 -9.90
N ASN A 184 -1.63 9.88 -9.14
CA ASN A 184 -2.57 10.80 -8.44
C ASN A 184 -3.32 10.15 -7.27
N THR A 185 -2.72 9.16 -6.61
CA THR A 185 -3.32 8.55 -5.42
C THR A 185 -3.13 9.45 -4.22
N LYS A 186 -4.19 9.61 -3.43
CA LYS A 186 -4.10 10.31 -2.16
C LYS A 186 -4.68 9.52 -1.00
N LEU A 187 -3.99 9.54 0.14
CA LEU A 187 -4.31 8.72 1.29
C LEU A 187 -4.07 9.49 2.60
N HIS A 188 -5.04 9.44 3.50
CA HIS A 188 -4.92 9.89 4.88
C HIS A 188 -4.84 8.70 5.83
N ILE A 189 -3.83 8.68 6.69
CA ILE A 189 -3.66 7.68 7.74
C ILE A 189 -3.40 8.33 9.10
N GLY A 190 -3.94 7.71 10.15
CA GLY A 190 -3.79 8.19 11.52
C GLY A 190 -2.41 7.88 12.09
N ASN A 191 -1.84 6.74 11.70
CA ASN A 191 -0.50 6.35 12.10
C ASN A 191 0.21 5.60 10.97
N LEU A 192 1.44 6.00 10.67
CA LEU A 192 2.41 5.17 9.98
C LEU A 192 3.45 4.70 11.00
N HIS A 193 3.45 3.39 11.28
CA HIS A 193 4.44 2.78 12.17
C HIS A 193 5.45 1.97 11.37
N ILE A 194 6.73 2.22 11.61
CA ILE A 194 7.82 1.48 10.98
C ILE A 194 8.41 0.52 11.99
N GLU A 195 8.25 -0.77 11.73
CA GLU A 195 8.94 -1.83 12.43
C GLU A 195 10.15 -2.23 11.61
N ASN A 196 11.36 -1.96 12.10
CA ASN A 196 12.62 -2.32 11.47
C ASN A 196 12.89 -1.59 10.14
N ARG A 197 12.11 -1.85 9.09
CA ARG A 197 12.25 -1.21 7.79
C ARG A 197 10.91 -1.15 7.07
N GLY A 198 10.59 0.01 6.51
CA GLY A 198 9.42 0.21 5.66
C GLY A 198 9.80 0.90 4.36
N THR A 199 9.06 0.65 3.30
CA THR A 199 9.22 1.34 2.02
C THR A 199 7.91 1.95 1.57
N ILE A 200 7.94 3.22 1.18
CA ILE A 200 6.90 3.80 0.35
C ILE A 200 7.44 3.83 -1.07
N ASP A 201 6.74 3.15 -1.99
CA ASP A 201 7.06 3.10 -3.40
C ASP A 201 6.10 4.00 -4.18
N TRP A 202 6.64 5.11 -4.69
CA TRP A 202 5.93 6.16 -5.39
C TRP A 202 5.92 5.88 -6.90
N VAL A 203 4.81 5.39 -7.44
CA VAL A 203 4.74 4.93 -8.84
C VAL A 203 3.95 5.91 -9.71
N GLY A 204 4.66 6.78 -10.41
CA GLY A 204 4.07 7.58 -11.49
C GLY A 204 3.17 8.73 -11.03
N GLY A 205 3.74 9.70 -10.33
CA GLY A 205 3.13 11.03 -10.17
C GLY A 205 3.37 11.93 -11.38
N GLU A 206 2.65 13.04 -11.42
CA GLU A 206 2.91 14.19 -12.29
C GLU A 206 2.75 15.45 -11.43
N ALA A 207 3.48 16.53 -11.72
CA ALA A 207 3.46 17.73 -10.87
C ALA A 207 2.06 18.37 -10.74
N SER A 208 1.20 18.23 -11.76
CA SER A 208 -0.20 18.68 -11.73
C SER A 208 -1.17 17.69 -11.08
N LYS A 209 -0.71 16.47 -10.77
CA LYS A 209 -1.49 15.33 -10.28
C LYS A 209 -0.65 14.51 -9.27
N ALA A 210 -0.16 15.20 -8.25
CA ALA A 210 0.75 14.62 -7.28
C ALA A 210 0.11 13.48 -6.48
N ASN A 211 0.93 12.48 -6.15
CA ASN A 211 0.60 11.51 -5.10
C ASN A 211 0.79 12.19 -3.75
N ILE A 212 -0.18 12.03 -2.83
CA ILE A 212 -0.10 12.69 -1.51
C ILE A 212 -0.45 11.71 -0.39
N LEU A 213 0.44 11.60 0.59
CA LEU A 213 0.22 10.82 1.80
C LEU A 213 0.20 11.76 3.01
N TRP A 214 -0.94 11.87 3.69
CA TRP A 214 -1.06 12.56 4.96
C TRP A 214 -1.00 11.58 6.13
N ILE A 215 -0.19 11.95 7.13
CA ILE A 215 0.06 11.13 8.31
C ILE A 215 -0.16 12.00 9.55
N ASP A 216 -1.09 11.60 10.42
CA ASP A 216 -1.27 12.28 11.71
C ASP A 216 -0.12 11.98 12.68
N THR A 217 0.32 10.72 12.75
CA THR A 217 1.44 10.28 13.60
C THR A 217 2.40 9.39 12.81
N LEU A 218 3.70 9.71 12.82
CA LEU A 218 4.76 8.87 12.27
C LEU A 218 5.62 8.34 13.42
N THR A 219 5.79 7.02 13.51
CA THR A 219 6.53 6.37 14.61
C THR A 219 7.45 5.27 14.10
N PHE A 220 8.50 5.00 14.87
CA PHE A 220 9.48 3.95 14.61
C PHE A 220 9.64 3.08 15.86
N ASN A 221 9.81 1.78 15.70
CA ASN A 221 9.96 0.87 16.84
C ASN A 221 11.34 1.00 17.54
N ARG A 222 12.36 1.51 16.85
CA ARG A 222 13.72 1.69 17.35
C ARG A 222 14.48 2.75 16.55
N SER A 223 15.61 3.22 17.08
CA SER A 223 16.41 4.31 16.50
C SER A 223 17.08 3.96 15.16
N ASN A 224 17.34 2.68 14.90
CA ASN A 224 17.92 2.22 13.63
C ASN A 224 16.87 1.72 12.62
N ALA A 225 15.57 1.91 12.90
CA ALA A 225 14.53 1.59 11.93
C ALA A 225 14.52 2.64 10.80
N ILE A 226 14.23 2.22 9.56
CA ILE A 226 14.34 3.08 8.38
C ILE A 226 13.03 3.11 7.59
N LEU A 227 12.58 4.31 7.23
CA LEU A 227 11.57 4.54 6.21
C LEU A 227 12.25 4.95 4.90
N PHE A 228 12.16 4.09 3.88
CA PHE A 228 12.75 4.34 2.58
C PHE A 228 11.71 4.85 1.58
N MET A 229 12.03 5.93 0.88
CA MET A 229 11.19 6.58 -0.13
C MET A 229 11.73 6.19 -1.50
N ARG A 230 11.12 5.18 -2.13
CA ARG A 230 11.51 4.67 -3.44
C ARG A 230 10.77 5.39 -4.55
N ASN A 231 11.47 5.68 -5.65
CA ASN A 231 10.90 6.34 -6.83
C ASN A 231 10.23 7.69 -6.54
N TRP A 232 10.67 8.37 -5.47
CA TRP A 232 10.12 9.67 -5.06
C TRP A 232 10.65 10.80 -5.96
N TYR A 233 9.76 11.69 -6.40
CA TYR A 233 10.10 12.88 -7.16
C TYR A 233 9.51 14.14 -6.54
N GLU A 234 10.31 15.21 -6.50
CA GLU A 234 9.85 16.50 -5.99
C GLU A 234 8.65 17.01 -6.80
N TYR A 235 7.66 17.55 -6.10
CA TYR A 235 6.39 18.07 -6.63
C TYR A 235 5.44 17.01 -7.21
N GLU A 236 5.91 15.81 -7.55
CA GLU A 236 5.06 14.70 -7.99
C GLU A 236 4.60 13.83 -6.81
N ASP A 237 5.41 13.77 -5.74
CA ASP A 237 5.18 12.91 -4.59
C ASP A 237 5.33 13.70 -3.28
N ILE A 238 4.29 13.72 -2.46
CA ILE A 238 4.21 14.60 -1.29
C ILE A 238 3.93 13.76 -0.04
N LEU A 239 4.91 13.71 0.86
CA LEU A 239 4.77 13.13 2.19
C LEU A 239 4.48 14.25 3.19
N LEU A 240 3.31 14.21 3.84
CA LEU A 240 2.86 15.20 4.80
C LEU A 240 2.71 14.57 6.19
N VAL A 241 3.32 15.20 7.18
CA VAL A 241 3.23 14.79 8.59
C VAL A 241 2.63 15.94 9.39
N ARG A 242 1.63 15.63 10.21
CA ARG A 242 0.95 16.62 11.05
C ARG A 242 1.91 17.16 12.12
N LYS A 243 1.89 18.47 12.33
CA LYS A 243 2.80 19.14 13.27
C LYS A 243 2.49 18.82 14.72
N VAL A 244 1.21 18.83 15.06
CA VAL A 244 0.69 18.53 16.40
C VAL A 244 -0.56 17.67 16.25
N TYR A 245 -0.55 16.50 16.87
CA TYR A 245 -1.68 15.59 16.92
C TYR A 245 -1.98 15.21 18.37
N ASN A 246 -3.23 15.38 18.80
CA ASN A 246 -3.66 15.13 20.19
C ASN A 246 -2.74 15.75 21.25
N GLY A 247 -2.26 16.98 21.00
CA GLY A 247 -1.36 17.71 21.91
C GLY A 247 0.11 17.28 21.86
N VAL A 248 0.47 16.31 21.01
CA VAL A 248 1.85 15.83 20.83
C VAL A 248 2.45 16.42 19.56
N THR A 249 3.57 17.13 19.71
CA THR A 249 4.33 17.69 18.59
C THR A 249 5.14 16.61 17.87
N PHE A 250 5.23 16.70 16.54
CA PHE A 250 6.08 15.80 15.75
C PHE A 250 7.55 15.92 16.18
N ASN A 251 8.18 14.78 16.46
CA ASN A 251 9.59 14.72 16.83
C ASN A 251 10.47 14.78 15.58
N THR A 252 11.07 15.93 15.32
CA THR A 252 11.95 16.16 14.16
C THR A 252 13.25 15.35 14.21
N ALA A 253 13.64 14.79 15.36
CA ALA A 253 14.78 13.87 15.43
C ALA A 253 14.56 12.58 14.61
N LEU A 254 13.29 12.23 14.31
CA LEU A 254 12.94 11.08 13.47
C LEU A 254 13.30 11.27 11.99
N LEU A 255 13.60 12.49 11.54
CA LEU A 255 13.94 12.76 10.14
C LEU A 255 15.18 12.00 9.67
N GLY A 256 16.14 11.76 10.57
CA GLY A 256 17.33 10.95 10.29
C GLY A 256 17.03 9.47 10.00
N GLN A 257 15.80 9.00 10.25
CA GLN A 257 15.33 7.65 9.95
C GLN A 257 14.62 7.54 8.59
N ILE A 258 14.47 8.66 7.87
CA ILE A 258 13.78 8.72 6.59
C ILE A 258 14.81 8.97 5.48
N VAL A 259 14.84 8.06 4.50
CA VAL A 259 15.84 8.07 3.43
C VAL A 259 15.13 8.16 2.08
N PHE A 260 15.59 9.06 1.20
CA PHE A 260 15.08 9.22 -0.15
C PHE A 260 16.04 8.61 -1.18
N ASP A 261 15.53 7.73 -2.04
CA ASP A 261 16.33 7.08 -3.09
C ASP A 261 16.95 8.12 -4.03
N GLY A 262 18.28 8.07 -4.18
CA GLY A 262 19.06 9.01 -4.99
C GLY A 262 19.39 10.33 -4.30
N TYR A 263 18.97 10.54 -3.05
CA TYR A 263 19.23 11.73 -2.26
C TYR A 263 19.84 11.42 -0.88
N GLN A 264 20.51 10.29 -0.73
CA GLN A 264 21.10 9.85 0.54
C GLN A 264 22.19 10.79 1.08
N ASN A 265 22.79 11.60 0.21
CA ASN A 265 23.76 12.63 0.58
C ASN A 265 23.11 13.94 1.06
N TYR A 266 21.79 14.05 1.01
CA TYR A 266 21.04 15.21 1.48
C TYR A 266 20.47 14.93 2.85
N GLU A 267 20.47 15.94 3.71
CA GLU A 267 19.81 15.86 5.00
C GLU A 267 18.29 15.92 4.80
N THR A 268 17.58 14.86 5.21
CA THR A 268 16.12 14.87 5.24
C THR A 268 15.64 15.96 6.19
N THR A 269 14.81 16.85 5.68
CA THR A 269 14.30 18.01 6.39
C THR A 269 12.79 18.13 6.20
N TYR A 270 12.22 19.24 6.66
CA TYR A 270 10.82 19.57 6.48
C TYR A 270 10.65 21.02 6.04
N ARG A 271 9.53 21.28 5.36
CA ARG A 271 9.06 22.64 5.05
C ARG A 271 7.60 22.81 5.41
N GLN A 272 7.19 24.04 5.65
CA GLN A 272 5.79 24.38 5.89
C GLN A 272 4.96 23.99 4.66
N TRP A 273 3.90 23.20 4.87
CA TRP A 273 2.91 22.91 3.83
C TRP A 273 1.66 23.77 4.01
N ASP A 274 1.05 23.68 5.18
CA ASP A 274 -0.08 24.50 5.61
C ASP A 274 -0.01 24.72 7.13
N LYS A 275 -1.08 25.22 7.75
CA LYS A 275 -1.12 25.47 9.21
C LYS A 275 -0.93 24.19 10.04
N ASP A 276 -1.36 23.03 9.56
CA ASP A 276 -1.45 21.77 10.33
C ASP A 276 -0.36 20.77 9.96
N TYR A 277 0.21 20.84 8.75
CA TYR A 277 1.15 19.85 8.20
C TYR A 277 2.51 20.44 7.81
N TRP A 278 3.53 19.60 7.96
CA TRP A 278 4.85 19.75 7.35
C TRP A 278 5.00 18.79 6.19
N GLN A 279 5.64 19.25 5.11
CA GLN A 279 6.12 18.37 4.05
C GLN A 279 7.52 17.88 4.38
N ILE A 280 7.71 16.56 4.40
CA ILE A 280 9.01 15.91 4.58
C ILE A 280 9.69 15.79 3.21
N THR A 281 10.95 16.20 3.10
CA THR A 281 11.66 16.30 1.81
C THR A 281 13.19 16.30 2.02
N PRO A 282 13.99 15.81 1.05
CA PRO A 282 15.45 15.94 1.09
C PRO A 282 15.96 17.35 0.72
N PHE A 283 15.08 18.29 0.35
CA PHE A 283 15.48 19.63 -0.09
C PHE A 283 15.11 20.71 0.93
N ALA A 284 16.12 21.41 1.43
CA ALA A 284 15.94 22.55 2.33
C ALA A 284 15.41 23.79 1.60
N HIS A 285 14.49 24.51 2.27
CA HIS A 285 14.10 25.91 2.06
C HIS A 285 14.27 26.48 0.63
N SER A 286 13.46 26.00 -0.31
CA SER A 286 12.93 26.91 -1.33
C SER A 286 11.51 27.26 -0.90
N ALA A 287 11.27 28.53 -0.58
CA ALA A 287 9.96 29.03 -0.17
C ALA A 287 8.91 28.62 -1.22
N VAL A 288 8.12 27.60 -0.88
CA VAL A 288 7.02 27.15 -1.73
C VAL A 288 5.83 28.07 -1.43
N PRO A 289 5.25 28.74 -2.43
CA PRO A 289 4.13 29.63 -2.19
C PRO A 289 2.85 28.84 -1.88
N GLU A 290 1.90 29.53 -1.26
CA GLU A 290 0.68 28.98 -0.67
C GLU A 290 -0.17 28.11 -1.63
N PRO A 291 -1.07 27.24 -1.11
CA PRO A 291 -2.00 26.39 -1.88
C PRO A 291 -2.77 27.06 -3.03
N ALA A 292 -2.96 28.37 -3.02
CA ALA A 292 -3.59 29.12 -4.11
C ALA A 292 -2.65 29.43 -5.30
N THR A 293 -1.33 29.30 -5.14
CA THR A 293 -0.31 29.70 -6.13
C THR A 293 0.16 28.56 -7.04
N TRP A 294 -0.29 27.32 -6.77
CA TRP A 294 0.12 26.12 -7.51
C TRP A 294 -0.33 26.11 -8.98
N GLY A 295 -1.40 26.82 -9.33
CA GLY A 295 -1.84 26.92 -10.73
C GLY A 295 -0.81 27.59 -11.66
N ALA A 296 0.04 28.47 -11.13
CA ALA A 296 0.98 29.27 -11.92
C ALA A 296 2.42 28.72 -11.93
N LEU A 297 2.88 28.11 -10.83
CA LEU A 297 4.26 27.65 -10.69
C LEU A 297 4.53 26.26 -11.31
N LEU A 298 3.48 25.45 -11.49
CA LEU A 298 3.58 24.10 -12.05
C LEU A 298 3.73 24.05 -13.58
N GLY A 299 3.41 25.15 -14.29
CA GLY A 299 3.56 25.24 -15.75
C GLY A 299 4.99 25.46 -16.23
N THR A 300 5.84 26.09 -15.41
CA THR A 300 7.20 26.52 -15.81
C THR A 300 8.31 25.57 -15.32
N LEU A 301 8.14 24.88 -14.19
CA LEU A 301 9.14 23.93 -13.67
C LEU A 301 9.01 22.51 -14.27
N GLY A 302 7.81 22.11 -14.72
CA GLY A 302 7.55 20.75 -15.21
C GLY A 302 8.32 20.37 -16.50
N THR A 303 8.63 21.34 -17.36
CA THR A 303 9.37 21.10 -18.62
C THR A 303 10.85 20.81 -18.40
N GLY A 304 11.49 21.46 -17.42
CA GLY A 304 12.90 21.21 -17.07
C GLY A 304 13.13 19.84 -16.42
N LEU A 305 12.22 19.42 -15.54
CA LEU A 305 12.29 18.14 -14.83
C LEU A 305 12.00 16.92 -15.74
N TYR A 306 11.06 17.04 -16.69
CA TYR A 306 10.81 15.99 -17.70
C TYR A 306 12.05 15.69 -18.54
N LEU A 307 12.83 16.72 -18.92
CA LEU A 307 14.07 16.56 -19.66
C LEU A 307 15.18 15.90 -18.80
N LEU A 308 15.27 16.23 -17.51
CA LEU A 308 16.17 15.58 -16.56
C LEU A 308 15.82 14.09 -16.35
N ARG A 309 14.52 13.75 -16.26
CA ARG A 309 14.03 12.37 -16.18
C ARG A 309 14.43 11.55 -17.41
N ARG A 310 14.28 12.10 -18.62
CA ARG A 310 14.69 11.43 -19.87
C ARG A 310 16.20 11.20 -19.94
N LYS A 311 17.00 12.14 -19.43
CA LYS A 311 18.47 12.02 -19.42
C LYS A 311 18.94 10.94 -18.43
N ARG A 312 18.33 10.86 -17.23
CA ARG A 312 18.66 9.83 -16.22
C ARG A 312 18.19 8.42 -16.61
N GLN A 313 17.03 8.28 -17.26
CA GLN A 313 16.59 6.97 -17.78
C GLN A 313 17.48 6.44 -18.93
N LYS A 314 18.05 7.31 -19.75
CA LYS A 314 19.02 6.90 -20.78
C LYS A 314 20.35 6.43 -20.19
N GLY A 315 20.86 7.10 -19.14
CA GLY A 315 22.10 6.69 -18.46
C GLY A 315 22.02 5.30 -17.81
N ARG A 316 20.82 4.90 -17.36
CA ARG A 316 20.55 3.58 -16.76
C ARG A 316 20.53 2.44 -17.79
N ARG A 317 20.24 2.73 -19.07
CA ARG A 317 20.28 1.76 -20.17
C ARG A 317 21.68 1.49 -20.71
N THR A 318 22.61 2.44 -20.56
CA THR A 318 23.98 2.29 -21.06
C THR A 318 24.89 1.48 -20.13
N SER A 319 24.58 1.41 -18.83
CA SER A 319 25.34 0.60 -17.86
C SER A 319 24.97 -0.89 -17.87
N GLU A 320 23.83 -1.28 -18.45
CA GLU A 320 23.48 -2.71 -18.64
C GLU A 320 24.13 -3.36 -19.88
N CYS A 321 24.68 -2.56 -20.81
CA CYS A 321 25.42 -3.07 -21.97
C CYS A 321 26.95 -2.99 -21.81
N ALA A 322 27.47 -2.41 -20.73
CA ALA A 322 28.92 -2.29 -20.48
C ALA A 322 29.47 -3.37 -19.52
N ALA A 323 28.62 -4.30 -19.07
CA ALA A 323 29.01 -5.45 -18.27
C ALA A 323 28.74 -6.75 -19.04
N LYS A 324 29.49 -6.98 -20.12
CA LYS A 324 29.78 -8.29 -20.70
C LYS A 324 31.14 -8.23 -21.39
#